data_AF-A0A916RKV5-F1
#
_entry.id   AF-A0A916RKV5-F1
#
_cell.length_a   1.000
_cell.length_b   1.000
_cell.length_c   1.000
_cell.angle_alpha   90.00
_cell.angle_beta   90.00
_cell.angle_gamma   90.00
#
_symmetry.space_group_name_H-M   'P 1'
#
loop_
_entity.id
_entity.type
_entity.pdbx_description
1 polymer ?
#
loop_
_entity_poly.entity_id
_entity_poly.type
_entity_poly.pdbx_seq_one_letter_code
_entity_poly.pdbx_strand_id
1 'polypeptide(L)'
;MNRNILKLNEGRENNPARRLLSIGLSLLVLAAASLLPTNALAACGSFGAINSKGAARLPMLAAGGQLPDLGGWNRSIVGLWHVIYTESDNNSTFNDTFDVWHADGTEFESAYLAPAGGNVCVGVWKSVGANTVKLHHIGWIFNPSNPTGNATNSFTIDEVNTVSPDGKTYSGTFTFKIWNLDGTFTGQVITGTISATRIVVE
;
A
#
# COMPACT_ATOMS: atom_id res chain seq x y z
N MET A 1 -79.62 43.67 -22.40
CA MET A 1 -80.07 43.12 -21.09
C MET A 1 -79.02 42.13 -20.63
N ASN A 2 -77.92 42.55 -20.01
CA ASN A 2 -77.68 42.95 -18.61
C ASN A 2 -77.50 41.75 -17.64
N ARG A 3 -76.44 41.83 -16.80
CA ARG A 3 -76.01 40.98 -15.65
C ARG A 3 -75.12 39.75 -15.98
N ASN A 4 -74.04 39.42 -15.26
CA ASN A 4 -73.31 40.03 -14.15
C ASN A 4 -71.92 39.37 -14.02
N ILE A 5 -70.97 40.14 -13.50
CA ILE A 5 -69.61 39.79 -13.10
C ILE A 5 -69.61 38.79 -11.94
N LEU A 6 -68.65 37.86 -11.89
CA LEU A 6 -67.98 37.46 -10.64
C LEU A 6 -66.59 36.87 -10.93
N LYS A 7 -65.57 37.69 -10.64
CA LYS A 7 -64.18 37.29 -10.49
C LYS A 7 -64.06 36.38 -9.26
N LEU A 8 -63.55 35.16 -9.41
CA LEU A 8 -62.98 34.43 -8.28
C LEU A 8 -61.50 34.81 -8.18
N ASN A 9 -61.29 35.87 -7.39
CA ASN A 9 -60.00 36.27 -6.86
C ASN A 9 -59.65 35.25 -5.78
N GLU A 10 -58.82 34.26 -6.11
CA GLU A 10 -58.35 33.26 -5.14
C GLU A 10 -57.36 33.94 -4.20
N GLY A 11 -57.91 34.52 -3.13
CA GLY A 11 -57.16 35.14 -2.06
C GLY A 11 -56.26 34.10 -1.40
N ARG A 12 -54.98 34.15 -1.74
CA ARG A 12 -53.91 33.50 -0.99
C ARG A 12 -53.89 34.14 0.40
N GLU A 13 -54.62 33.57 1.34
CA GLU A 13 -54.56 33.94 2.75
C GLU A 13 -53.11 33.82 3.23
N ASN A 14 -52.48 34.99 3.42
CA ASN A 14 -51.19 35.12 4.09
C ASN A 14 -51.40 34.91 5.59
N ASN A 15 -51.62 33.66 5.99
CA ASN A 15 -51.73 33.31 7.40
C ASN A 15 -50.30 33.24 7.99
N PRO A 16 -49.92 34.17 8.90
CA PRO A 16 -48.58 34.20 9.49
C PRO A 16 -48.27 32.91 10.27
N ALA A 17 -49.29 32.23 10.80
CA ALA A 17 -49.13 30.94 11.46
C ALA A 17 -48.72 29.83 10.47
N ARG A 18 -49.23 29.84 9.22
CA ARG A 18 -48.80 28.89 8.17
C ARG A 18 -47.37 29.17 7.71
N ARG A 19 -46.95 30.44 7.64
CA ARG A 19 -45.55 30.82 7.33
C ARG A 19 -44.58 30.40 8.43
N LEU A 20 -44.93 30.62 9.69
CA LEU A 20 -44.12 30.19 10.84
C LEU A 20 -44.05 28.66 10.95
N LEU A 21 -45.15 27.95 10.69
CA LEU A 21 -45.13 26.48 10.59
C LEU A 21 -44.25 25.98 9.43
N SER A 22 -44.32 26.61 8.26
CA SER A 22 -43.49 26.21 7.12
C SER A 22 -42.00 26.48 7.36
N ILE A 23 -41.64 27.61 8.00
CA ILE A 23 -40.25 27.92 8.35
C ILE A 23 -39.76 26.99 9.46
N GLY A 24 -40.61 26.69 10.45
CA GLY A 24 -40.33 25.74 11.52
C GLY A 24 -40.11 24.33 10.98
N LEU A 25 -40.95 23.86 10.05
CA LEU A 25 -40.76 22.57 9.39
C LEU A 25 -39.46 22.53 8.56
N SER A 26 -39.16 23.59 7.81
CA SER A 26 -37.92 23.66 7.02
C SER A 26 -36.67 23.66 7.88
N LEU A 27 -36.68 24.37 9.01
CA LEU A 27 -35.57 24.35 9.97
C LEU A 27 -35.42 22.99 10.67
N LEU A 28 -36.52 22.30 10.98
CA LEU A 28 -36.49 20.95 11.54
C LEU A 28 -35.92 19.92 10.55
N VAL A 29 -36.26 20.04 9.27
CA VAL A 29 -35.75 19.14 8.22
C VAL A 29 -34.25 19.38 7.98
N LEU A 30 -33.78 20.63 7.98
CA LEU A 30 -32.34 20.91 7.90
C LEU A 30 -31.57 20.42 9.13
N ALA A 31 -32.12 20.59 10.34
CA ALA A 31 -31.51 20.10 11.57
C ALA A 31 -31.47 18.56 11.63
N ALA A 32 -32.51 17.89 11.12
CA ALA A 32 -32.54 16.43 11.01
C ALA A 32 -31.56 15.89 9.96
N ALA A 33 -31.33 16.63 8.86
CA ALA A 33 -30.36 16.27 7.82
C ALA A 33 -28.90 16.39 8.31
N SER A 34 -28.61 17.28 9.27
CA SER A 34 -27.28 17.41 9.89
C SER A 34 -26.99 16.38 10.99
N LEU A 35 -28.00 15.62 11.44
CA LEU A 35 -27.86 14.59 12.47
C LEU A 35 -27.75 13.17 11.90
N LEU A 36 -27.83 13.01 10.58
CA LEU A 36 -27.45 11.78 9.92
C LEU A 36 -25.91 11.78 9.84
N PRO A 37 -25.21 10.86 10.53
CA PRO A 37 -23.79 10.71 10.31
C PRO A 37 -23.61 10.32 8.84
N THR A 38 -23.19 11.27 8.01
CA THR A 38 -22.49 10.93 6.78
C THR A 38 -21.27 10.16 7.25
N ASN A 39 -21.30 8.84 7.13
CA ASN A 39 -20.16 8.00 7.43
C ASN A 39 -19.02 8.52 6.54
N ALA A 40 -18.13 9.32 7.13
CA ALA A 40 -16.86 9.61 6.51
C ALA A 40 -16.13 8.28 6.50
N LEU A 41 -16.29 7.51 5.42
CA LEU A 41 -15.44 6.38 5.10
C LEU A 41 -14.07 6.96 4.69
N ALA A 42 -13.38 7.59 5.64
CA ALA A 42 -11.94 7.63 5.60
C ALA A 42 -11.53 6.15 5.60
N ALA A 43 -10.97 5.68 4.50
CA ALA A 43 -10.71 4.27 4.24
C ALA A 43 -9.61 3.70 5.16
N CYS A 44 -9.87 3.64 6.46
CA CYS A 44 -9.46 2.49 7.28
C CYS A 44 -10.60 1.49 7.12
N GLY A 45 -10.56 0.69 6.05
CA GLY A 45 -11.65 -0.22 5.70
C GLY A 45 -12.17 -0.99 6.92
N SER A 46 -13.50 -1.15 7.01
CA SER A 46 -14.10 -2.07 7.98
C SER A 46 -13.69 -3.49 7.58
N PHE A 47 -12.53 -3.93 8.07
CA PHE A 47 -12.14 -5.32 7.99
C PHE A 47 -13.13 -6.05 8.89
N GLY A 48 -14.09 -6.76 8.27
CA GLY A 48 -14.97 -7.66 9.02
C GLY A 48 -14.15 -8.55 9.96
N ALA A 49 -14.76 -8.99 11.07
CA ALA A 49 -14.09 -9.71 12.16
C ALA A 49 -12.89 -10.53 11.68
N ILE A 50 -11.69 -10.16 12.17
CA ILE A 50 -10.41 -10.77 11.82
C ILE A 50 -10.47 -12.25 12.22
N ASN A 51 -10.97 -13.10 11.33
CA ASN A 51 -10.81 -14.53 11.41
C ASN A 51 -9.45 -14.85 10.80
N SER A 52 -8.38 -14.53 11.53
CA SER A 52 -7.02 -14.94 11.17
C SER A 52 -7.02 -16.47 11.08
N LYS A 53 -6.99 -17.00 9.86
CA LYS A 53 -6.63 -18.41 9.68
C LYS A 53 -5.18 -18.58 10.19
N GLY A 54 -4.85 -19.77 10.69
CA GLY A 54 -3.62 -20.02 11.45
C GLY A 54 -2.34 -19.46 10.80
N ALA A 55 -1.32 -19.21 11.63
CA ALA A 55 -0.07 -18.56 11.20
C ALA A 55 0.52 -19.19 9.92
N ALA A 56 0.84 -18.34 8.95
CA ALA A 56 1.52 -18.77 7.72
C ALA A 56 2.87 -19.40 8.07
N ARG A 57 3.20 -20.52 7.40
CA ARG A 57 4.53 -21.12 7.50
C ARG A 57 5.43 -20.48 6.45
N LEU A 58 6.39 -19.70 6.91
CA LEU A 58 7.38 -19.08 6.05
C LEU A 58 8.50 -20.09 5.76
N PRO A 59 9.03 -20.17 4.52
CA PRO A 59 10.26 -20.90 4.26
C PRO A 59 11.37 -20.34 5.18
N MET A 60 12.27 -21.21 5.64
CA MET A 60 13.31 -20.88 6.63
C MET A 60 14.01 -19.56 6.28
N LEU A 61 13.86 -18.57 7.15
CA LEU A 61 14.43 -17.23 6.98
C LEU A 61 15.96 -17.29 7.07
N ALA A 62 16.64 -16.57 6.19
CA ALA A 62 18.00 -16.14 6.50
C ALA A 62 17.92 -15.26 7.77
N ALA A 63 18.76 -15.53 8.76
CA ALA A 63 18.90 -14.60 9.89
C ALA A 63 19.88 -13.49 9.48
N GLY A 64 19.51 -12.23 9.71
CA GLY A 64 20.42 -11.10 9.58
C GLY A 64 21.62 -11.33 10.49
N GLY A 65 22.80 -11.49 9.91
CA GLY A 65 24.04 -11.58 10.66
C GLY A 65 24.50 -10.18 11.03
N GLN A 66 25.12 -10.04 12.21
CA GLN A 66 25.74 -8.79 12.62
C GLN A 66 26.75 -8.35 11.54
N LEU A 67 26.53 -7.17 10.95
CA LEU A 67 27.42 -6.66 9.92
C LEU A 67 28.82 -6.47 10.52
N PRO A 68 29.89 -6.98 9.89
CA PRO A 68 31.23 -6.54 10.23
C PRO A 68 31.29 -5.03 10.01
N ASP A 69 31.80 -4.28 10.99
CA ASP A 69 32.11 -2.86 10.82
C ASP A 69 33.22 -2.73 9.78
N LEU A 70 32.84 -2.51 8.52
CA LEU A 70 33.78 -2.35 7.40
C LEU A 70 34.21 -0.90 7.20
N GLY A 71 34.01 -0.01 8.18
CA GLY A 71 34.64 1.33 8.20
C GLY A 71 34.35 2.20 6.98
N GLY A 72 33.22 1.99 6.29
CA GLY A 72 32.95 2.56 4.97
C GLY A 72 31.50 3.00 4.77
N TRP A 73 31.00 3.87 5.64
CA TRP A 73 29.63 4.43 5.55
C TRP A 73 29.31 5.07 4.18
N ASN A 74 30.33 5.49 3.42
CA ASN A 74 30.17 6.11 2.09
C ASN A 74 29.92 5.11 0.94
N ARG A 75 30.01 3.78 1.17
CA ARG A 75 29.79 2.74 0.14
C ARG A 75 28.74 1.70 0.56
N SER A 76 27.96 2.03 1.58
CA SER A 76 26.97 1.13 2.14
C SER A 76 25.66 1.17 1.35
N ILE A 77 25.00 0.01 1.23
CA ILE A 77 23.62 -0.10 0.72
C ILE A 77 22.63 0.62 1.66
N VAL A 78 22.99 0.84 2.93
CA VAL A 78 22.16 1.50 3.95
C VAL A 78 21.63 2.85 3.46
N GLY A 79 20.33 3.09 3.64
CA GLY A 79 19.64 4.30 3.22
C GLY A 79 18.32 4.02 2.52
N LEU A 80 17.70 5.09 2.02
CA LEU A 80 16.45 5.06 1.26
C LEU A 80 16.74 5.14 -0.25
N TRP A 81 16.02 4.34 -1.02
CA TRP A 81 16.20 4.20 -2.46
C TRP A 81 14.86 4.20 -3.20
N HIS A 82 14.88 4.70 -4.43
CA HIS A 82 13.86 4.41 -5.44
C HIS A 82 14.36 3.26 -6.30
N VAL A 83 13.56 2.20 -6.46
CA VAL A 83 13.99 0.94 -7.07
C VAL A 83 13.04 0.54 -8.18
N ILE A 84 13.60 0.14 -9.31
CA ILE A 84 12.87 -0.42 -10.45
C ILE A 84 13.31 -1.87 -10.66
N TYR A 85 12.34 -2.77 -10.63
CA TYR A 85 12.50 -4.18 -10.99
C TYR A 85 12.07 -4.37 -12.44
N THR A 86 12.91 -5.02 -13.24
CA THR A 86 12.62 -5.34 -14.65
C THR A 86 12.70 -6.84 -14.86
N GLU A 87 11.60 -7.45 -15.33
CA GLU A 87 11.53 -8.88 -15.62
C GLU A 87 12.37 -9.24 -16.85
N SER A 88 13.12 -10.34 -16.76
CA SER A 88 14.04 -10.76 -17.85
C SER A 88 13.30 -11.23 -19.10
N ASP A 89 12.14 -11.88 -18.95
CA ASP A 89 11.47 -12.59 -20.05
C ASP A 89 10.87 -11.64 -21.09
N ASN A 90 10.37 -10.49 -20.66
CA ASN A 90 9.67 -9.52 -21.50
C ASN A 90 10.27 -8.10 -21.43
N ASN A 91 11.30 -7.90 -20.59
CA ASN A 91 11.92 -6.60 -20.34
C ASN A 91 10.91 -5.51 -19.90
N SER A 92 9.83 -5.93 -19.23
CA SER A 92 8.82 -5.04 -18.68
C SER A 92 9.13 -4.70 -17.23
N THR A 93 8.62 -3.56 -16.77
CA THR A 93 8.68 -3.19 -15.35
C THR A 93 7.86 -4.18 -14.55
N PHE A 94 8.54 -4.95 -13.71
CA PHE A 94 7.92 -5.85 -12.74
C PHE A 94 7.37 -5.08 -11.54
N ASN A 95 8.14 -4.11 -11.04
CA ASN A 95 7.73 -3.29 -9.90
C ASN A 95 8.49 -1.96 -9.83
N ASP A 96 7.90 -0.99 -9.13
CA ASP A 96 8.46 0.32 -8.78
C ASP A 96 8.26 0.51 -7.27
N THR A 97 9.33 0.75 -6.51
CA THR A 97 9.27 0.68 -5.05
C THR A 97 10.14 1.72 -4.36
N PHE A 98 9.83 1.96 -3.08
CA PHE A 98 10.75 2.59 -2.13
C PHE A 98 11.31 1.54 -1.19
N ASP A 99 12.64 1.46 -1.10
CA ASP A 99 13.35 0.44 -0.34
C ASP A 99 14.32 1.09 0.66
N VAL A 100 14.21 0.68 1.93
CA VAL A 100 14.99 1.18 3.06
C VAL A 100 15.84 0.07 3.64
N TRP A 101 17.15 0.26 3.53
CA TRP A 101 18.15 -0.65 4.08
C TRP A 101 18.65 -0.08 5.40
N HIS A 102 18.50 -0.84 6.48
CA HIS A 102 18.92 -0.44 7.82
C HIS A 102 20.32 -0.97 8.14
N ALA A 103 21.07 -0.21 8.94
CA ALA A 103 22.44 -0.55 9.34
C ALA A 103 22.53 -1.79 10.24
N ASP A 104 21.41 -2.26 10.80
CA ASP A 104 21.34 -3.47 11.62
C ASP A 104 21.18 -4.75 10.78
N GLY A 105 21.17 -4.65 9.45
CA GLY A 105 20.98 -5.78 8.55
C GLY A 105 19.51 -6.09 8.26
N THR A 106 18.56 -5.24 8.66
CA THR A 106 17.15 -5.33 8.26
C THR A 106 16.84 -4.46 7.04
N GLU A 107 15.76 -4.78 6.35
CA GLU A 107 15.27 -4.08 5.15
C GLU A 107 13.74 -3.95 5.24
N PHE A 108 13.22 -2.85 4.69
CA PHE A 108 11.80 -2.59 4.55
C PHE A 108 11.52 -1.93 3.19
N GLU A 109 10.52 -2.45 2.49
CA GLU A 109 10.17 -1.98 1.16
C GLU A 109 8.67 -1.77 1.03
N SER A 110 8.32 -0.70 0.32
CA SER A 110 6.95 -0.33 -0.05
C SER A 110 6.86 -0.26 -1.57
N ALA A 111 6.16 -1.22 -2.15
CA ALA A 111 5.88 -1.27 -3.57
C ALA A 111 4.76 -0.33 -3.99
N TYR A 112 4.85 0.17 -5.23
CA TYR A 112 3.79 0.90 -5.93
C TYR A 112 2.69 -0.06 -6.40
N LEU A 113 2.04 -0.70 -5.43
CA LEU A 113 0.92 -1.62 -5.60
C LEU A 113 -0.24 -1.15 -4.73
N ALA A 114 -1.46 -1.55 -5.10
CA ALA A 114 -2.63 -1.29 -4.26
C ALA A 114 -2.44 -1.96 -2.88
N PRO A 115 -2.53 -1.23 -1.75
CA PRO A 115 -2.33 -1.82 -0.42
C PRO A 115 -3.22 -3.03 -0.12
N ALA A 116 -4.42 -3.06 -0.71
CA ALA A 116 -5.37 -4.17 -0.64
C ALA A 116 -4.83 -5.51 -1.19
N GLY A 117 -3.84 -5.48 -2.09
CA GLY A 117 -3.16 -6.67 -2.63
C GLY A 117 -1.91 -7.08 -1.85
N GLY A 118 -1.48 -6.28 -0.88
CA GLY A 118 -0.17 -6.39 -0.25
C GLY A 118 0.86 -5.59 -1.04
N ASN A 119 1.36 -4.50 -0.45
CA ASN A 119 2.34 -3.62 -1.06
C ASN A 119 3.57 -3.39 -0.18
N VAL A 120 3.69 -4.14 0.92
CA VAL A 120 4.79 -4.02 1.88
C VAL A 120 5.49 -5.36 2.06
N CYS A 121 6.79 -5.28 2.22
CA CYS A 121 7.68 -6.41 2.39
C CYS A 121 8.78 -6.04 3.38
N VAL A 122 9.37 -7.06 3.98
CA VAL A 122 10.45 -6.92 4.95
C VAL A 122 11.52 -7.95 4.66
N GLY A 123 12.75 -7.63 4.97
CA GLY A 123 13.86 -8.50 4.67
C GLY A 123 15.02 -8.38 5.63
N VAL A 124 16.01 -9.22 5.37
CA VAL A 124 17.32 -9.14 6.00
C VAL A 124 18.41 -9.23 4.95
N TRP A 125 19.50 -8.52 5.20
CA TRP A 125 20.60 -8.46 4.27
C TRP A 125 21.94 -8.62 4.96
N LYS A 126 22.95 -8.92 4.14
CA LYS A 126 24.36 -8.91 4.55
C LYS A 126 25.27 -8.54 3.40
N SER A 127 26.41 -7.95 3.73
CA SER A 127 27.50 -7.79 2.77
C SER A 127 28.11 -9.15 2.42
N VAL A 128 28.44 -9.33 1.14
CA VAL A 128 29.08 -10.55 0.60
C VAL A 128 30.33 -10.24 -0.23
N GLY A 129 30.71 -8.97 -0.34
CA GLY A 129 31.84 -8.52 -1.12
C GLY A 129 32.01 -7.00 -1.05
N ALA A 130 33.02 -6.47 -1.73
CA ALA A 130 33.19 -5.03 -1.85
C ALA A 130 31.96 -4.45 -2.58
N ASN A 131 31.20 -3.60 -1.86
CA ASN A 131 29.97 -2.96 -2.34
C ASN A 131 28.84 -3.93 -2.74
N THR A 132 28.99 -5.23 -2.51
CA THR A 132 27.99 -6.24 -2.91
C THR A 132 27.28 -6.79 -1.69
N VAL A 133 25.95 -6.83 -1.75
CA VAL A 133 25.08 -7.34 -0.69
C VAL A 133 24.17 -8.43 -1.23
N LYS A 134 23.69 -9.29 -0.33
CA LYS A 134 22.56 -10.19 -0.57
C LYS A 134 21.40 -9.80 0.32
N LEU A 135 20.20 -9.80 -0.25
CA LEU A 135 18.94 -9.60 0.45
C LEU A 135 18.11 -10.87 0.35
N HIS A 136 17.44 -11.20 1.45
CA HIS A 136 16.30 -12.08 1.47
C HIS A 136 15.11 -11.30 2.01
N HIS A 137 14.15 -11.03 1.13
CA HIS A 137 12.95 -10.25 1.39
C HIS A 137 11.76 -11.22 1.38
N ILE A 138 10.74 -10.93 2.20
CA ILE A 138 9.48 -11.68 2.26
C ILE A 138 8.27 -10.76 2.40
N GLY A 139 7.15 -11.16 1.81
CA GLY A 139 5.88 -10.45 1.94
C GLY A 139 4.66 -11.35 1.80
N TRP A 140 3.49 -10.78 2.08
CA TRP A 140 2.19 -11.43 1.91
C TRP A 140 1.48 -10.91 0.66
N ILE A 141 0.81 -11.82 -0.04
CA ILE A 141 -0.07 -11.51 -1.17
C ILE A 141 -1.50 -11.63 -0.70
N PHE A 142 -2.32 -10.64 -1.02
CA PHE A 142 -3.75 -10.60 -0.75
C PHE A 142 -4.53 -10.53 -2.07
N ASN A 143 -5.82 -10.83 -2.03
CA ASN A 143 -6.70 -10.63 -3.19
C ASN A 143 -7.21 -9.18 -3.21
N PRO A 144 -6.75 -8.32 -4.16
CA PRO A 144 -7.15 -6.92 -4.19
C PRO A 144 -8.62 -6.72 -4.59
N SER A 145 -9.22 -7.66 -5.31
CA SER A 145 -10.63 -7.58 -5.76
C SER A 145 -11.62 -7.92 -4.65
N ASN A 146 -11.16 -8.64 -3.63
CA ASN A 146 -11.93 -8.99 -2.43
C ASN A 146 -11.00 -8.92 -1.21
N PRO A 147 -10.64 -7.71 -0.76
CA PRO A 147 -9.67 -7.54 0.31
C PRO A 147 -10.21 -8.12 1.61
N THR A 148 -9.67 -9.27 1.99
CA THR A 148 -9.90 -9.89 3.30
C THR A 148 -8.68 -9.66 4.18
N GLY A 149 -8.84 -9.80 5.50
CA GLY A 149 -7.70 -9.80 6.42
C GLY A 149 -6.78 -11.03 6.32
N ASN A 150 -7.01 -11.92 5.35
CA ASN A 150 -6.24 -13.14 5.16
C ASN A 150 -5.45 -13.07 3.85
N ALA A 151 -4.14 -13.32 3.93
CA ALA A 151 -3.31 -13.51 2.75
C ALA A 151 -3.78 -14.73 1.94
N THR A 152 -3.53 -14.73 0.64
CA THR A 152 -3.70 -15.90 -0.23
C THR A 152 -2.40 -16.70 -0.34
N ASN A 153 -1.26 -15.99 -0.35
CA ASN A 153 0.07 -16.54 -0.52
C ASN A 153 1.11 -15.72 0.25
N SER A 154 2.33 -16.24 0.33
CA SER A 154 3.51 -15.43 0.62
C SER A 154 4.44 -15.45 -0.59
N PHE A 155 5.39 -14.54 -0.62
CA PHE A 155 6.42 -14.51 -1.65
C PHE A 155 7.77 -14.20 -1.05
N THR A 156 8.83 -14.64 -1.73
CA THR A 156 10.21 -14.30 -1.39
C THR A 156 10.87 -13.60 -2.56
N ILE A 157 11.73 -12.62 -2.27
CA ILE A 157 12.65 -12.02 -3.23
C ILE A 157 14.07 -12.24 -2.72
N ASP A 158 14.87 -12.96 -3.49
CA ASP A 158 16.30 -13.12 -3.24
C ASP A 158 17.07 -12.21 -4.20
N GLU A 159 17.96 -11.37 -3.67
CA GLU A 159 18.70 -10.39 -4.46
C GLU A 159 20.21 -10.47 -4.29
N VAL A 160 20.92 -10.02 -5.31
CA VAL A 160 22.35 -9.71 -5.26
C VAL A 160 22.54 -8.33 -5.86
N ASN A 161 22.89 -7.35 -5.02
CA ASN A 161 22.97 -5.95 -5.40
C ASN A 161 24.39 -5.43 -5.23
N THR A 162 24.84 -4.58 -6.14
CA THR A 162 26.14 -3.90 -6.08
C THR A 162 25.95 -2.40 -6.10
N VAL A 163 26.45 -1.73 -5.07
CA VAL A 163 26.42 -0.28 -4.93
C VAL A 163 27.53 0.34 -5.77
N SER A 164 27.19 1.39 -6.52
CA SER A 164 28.14 2.14 -7.32
C SER A 164 29.26 2.74 -6.45
N PRO A 165 30.47 2.99 -7.01
CA PRO A 165 31.57 3.57 -6.24
C PRO A 165 31.28 4.95 -5.63
N ASP A 166 30.37 5.72 -6.24
CA ASP A 166 29.92 7.03 -5.74
C ASP A 166 28.78 6.93 -4.72
N GLY A 167 28.29 5.72 -4.45
CA GLY A 167 27.23 5.45 -3.49
C GLY A 167 25.85 5.90 -3.93
N LYS A 168 25.65 6.42 -5.15
CA LYS A 168 24.39 7.05 -5.58
C LYS A 168 23.39 6.11 -6.23
N THR A 169 23.86 4.98 -6.74
CA THR A 169 23.02 3.96 -7.38
C THR A 169 23.39 2.57 -6.89
N TYR A 170 22.50 1.62 -7.09
CA TYR A 170 22.88 0.21 -7.11
C TYR A 170 22.18 -0.50 -8.26
N SER A 171 22.77 -1.60 -8.69
CA SER A 171 22.17 -2.51 -9.66
C SER A 171 22.35 -3.95 -9.22
N GLY A 172 21.49 -4.82 -9.71
CA GLY A 172 21.48 -6.21 -9.26
C GLY A 172 20.56 -7.10 -10.05
N THR A 173 20.36 -8.30 -9.49
CA THR A 173 19.43 -9.30 -10.01
C THR A 173 18.54 -9.79 -8.89
N PHE A 174 17.30 -10.13 -9.23
CA PHE A 174 16.34 -10.69 -8.29
C PHE A 174 15.78 -12.03 -8.77
N THR A 175 15.34 -12.84 -7.81
CA THR A 175 14.50 -14.02 -8.02
C THR A 175 13.27 -13.91 -7.11
N PHE A 176 12.10 -13.75 -7.72
CA PHE A 176 10.81 -13.72 -7.04
C PHE A 176 10.16 -15.10 -7.09
N LYS A 177 9.65 -15.59 -5.96
CA LYS A 177 8.97 -16.89 -5.85
C LYS A 177 7.70 -16.78 -5.03
N ILE A 178 6.66 -17.51 -5.43
CA ILE A 178 5.39 -17.56 -4.70
C ILE A 178 5.25 -18.88 -3.94
N TRP A 179 4.79 -18.78 -2.70
CA TRP A 179 4.60 -19.88 -1.77
C TRP A 179 3.15 -19.95 -1.31
N ASN A 180 2.63 -21.16 -1.15
CA ASN A 180 1.39 -21.40 -0.42
C ASN A 180 1.63 -21.10 1.08
N LEU A 181 0.56 -20.80 1.82
CA LEU A 181 0.67 -20.47 3.25
C LEU A 181 1.08 -21.66 4.14
N ASP A 182 1.07 -22.88 3.60
CA ASP A 182 1.62 -24.08 4.24
C ASP A 182 3.13 -24.24 4.03
N GLY A 183 3.77 -23.33 3.29
CA GLY A 183 5.19 -23.32 2.97
C GLY A 183 5.56 -24.09 1.69
N THR A 184 4.58 -24.67 0.98
CA THR A 184 4.86 -25.36 -0.28
C THR A 184 5.08 -24.38 -1.43
N PHE A 185 6.05 -24.69 -2.29
CA PHE A 185 6.35 -23.86 -3.46
C PHE A 185 5.27 -24.02 -4.54
N THR A 186 4.81 -22.92 -5.12
CA THR A 186 3.76 -22.95 -6.17
C THR A 186 4.28 -23.34 -7.56
N GLY A 187 5.60 -23.33 -7.76
CA GLY A 187 6.21 -23.49 -9.08
C GLY A 187 6.43 -22.17 -9.82
N GLN A 188 5.86 -21.06 -9.35
CA GLN A 188 6.00 -19.75 -9.98
C GLN A 188 7.33 -19.08 -9.62
N VAL A 189 8.12 -18.75 -10.64
CA VAL A 189 9.38 -18.01 -10.52
C VAL A 189 9.38 -16.86 -11.52
N ILE A 190 9.79 -15.68 -11.07
CA ILE A 190 10.10 -14.54 -11.93
C ILE A 190 11.54 -14.13 -11.64
N THR A 191 12.33 -13.85 -12.68
CA THR A 191 13.70 -13.37 -12.52
C THR A 191 13.89 -12.09 -13.29
N GLY A 192 14.83 -11.26 -12.85
CA GLY A 192 15.02 -9.97 -13.47
C GLY A 192 16.21 -9.20 -12.93
N THR A 193 16.26 -7.95 -13.34
CA THR A 193 17.30 -6.98 -12.95
C THR A 193 16.72 -5.88 -12.09
N ILE A 194 17.59 -5.27 -11.29
CA ILE A 194 17.27 -4.15 -10.42
C ILE A 194 18.11 -2.94 -10.83
N SER A 195 17.48 -1.77 -10.85
CA SER A 195 18.15 -0.47 -10.94
C SER A 195 17.59 0.45 -9.86
N ALA A 196 18.47 1.06 -9.07
CA ALA A 196 18.05 1.92 -7.97
C ALA A 196 18.82 3.24 -7.90
N THR A 197 18.15 4.28 -7.42
CA THR A 197 18.70 5.61 -7.19
C THR A 197 18.49 6.03 -5.74
N ARG A 198 19.55 6.56 -5.11
CA ARG A 198 19.49 6.96 -3.71
C ARG A 198 18.65 8.22 -3.54
N ILE A 199 17.79 8.21 -2.52
CA ILE A 199 17.04 9.39 -2.09
C ILE A 199 17.80 10.02 -0.90
N VAL A 200 18.05 11.33 -0.99
CA VAL A 200 18.77 12.11 0.04
C VAL A 200 17.97 13.36 0.40
N VAL A 201 18.27 13.93 1.57
CA VAL A 201 17.78 15.24 2.00
C VAL A 201 18.88 16.27 1.73
N GLU A 202 18.51 17.45 1.23
CA GLU A 202 19.41 18.59 1.01
C GLU A 202 19.57 19.48 2.24
#